data_AF-A0AAD0S493-F1
#
_entry.id   AF-A0AAD0S493-F1
#
_cell.length_a   1.000
_cell.length_b   1.000
_cell.length_c   1.000
_cell.angle_alpha   90.00
_cell.angle_beta   90.00
_cell.angle_gamma   90.00
#
_symmetry.space_group_name_H-M   'P 1'
#
loop_
_entity.id
_entity.type
_entity.pdbx_description
1 polymer ?
#
loop_
_entity_poly.entity_id
_entity_poly.type
_entity_poly.pdbx_seq_one_letter_code
_entity_poly.pdbx_strand_id
1 'polypeptide(L)'
;MMLSNIPRFKIDDILMAIKNNEFFLVAQPQVNLDTYELVGFEFLARWNHPKYGVIAPFHFIDLLEINEQCYLLTLTLFERMLQTIQPIDNTKTAIHYSLNMSANDLTIEGFAKQIGHLINQYQINADSIVLEVTETAGIFSNQSVANLRQLSQLGIQLAIDDFWTGFSTLETIRLNVFSEVKIDYSLTSQLINDKASMAGMNAILQLCSDLELRCVIEGIETCMARGILIEAGAKIGQGFLFDKGVEEHALKEWITNYTHSQYSAKCDNATLLLSEKELRLLELRPHPSWLWDFNTNKVIWANRSGVKFWGVESLKNLQAKTFNLMSYSVKTRLKSYYRRFVSGEAEISSEWDFYPNGRHKKVFCIQIPRVSQEGNYVMMVHAFEGFHSRLPHKKHFDSTNQFPAPFIIVNEQGALTRINKHAHIEIDIQTDQISEIIAPDDFQNIKSACRGGHLVQTFVKNQKSDCQDVLYIRALMVPDQNTSEQCVYHIVLVPISDLLANEIPALKPVDN
;
A
#
# COMPACT_ATOMS: atom_id res chain seq x y z
N MET A 1 -11.19 -12.43 1.94
CA MET A 1 -12.12 -13.53 1.56
C MET A 1 -11.36 -14.83 1.57
N MET A 2 -11.96 -15.89 2.11
CA MET A 2 -11.33 -17.22 2.23
C MET A 2 -11.03 -17.78 0.84
N LEU A 3 -9.80 -18.26 0.62
CA LEU A 3 -9.43 -19.11 -0.51
C LEU A 3 -10.24 -20.41 -0.40
N SER A 4 -11.39 -20.45 -1.08
CA SER A 4 -12.15 -21.67 -1.30
C SER A 4 -11.31 -22.64 -2.15
N ASN A 5 -11.46 -23.94 -1.92
CA ASN A 5 -10.86 -25.00 -2.75
C ASN A 5 -11.40 -24.89 -4.19
N ILE A 6 -10.69 -24.15 -5.05
CA ILE A 6 -10.98 -24.08 -6.49
C ILE A 6 -10.64 -25.47 -7.08
N PRO A 7 -11.60 -26.15 -7.76
CA PRO A 7 -11.34 -27.44 -8.35
C PRO A 7 -10.44 -27.30 -9.59
N ARG A 8 -9.85 -28.40 -10.03
CA ARG A 8 -9.16 -28.45 -11.31
C ARG A 8 -10.20 -28.47 -12.44
N PHE A 9 -10.28 -27.41 -13.22
CA PHE A 9 -11.16 -27.31 -14.38
C PHE A 9 -10.70 -28.21 -15.53
N LYS A 10 -11.64 -28.58 -16.40
CA LYS A 10 -11.38 -29.20 -17.71
C LYS A 10 -11.58 -28.18 -18.82
N ILE A 11 -11.02 -28.47 -19.99
CA ILE A 11 -11.18 -27.61 -21.17
C ILE A 11 -12.66 -27.38 -21.53
N ASP A 12 -13.50 -28.41 -21.44
CA ASP A 12 -14.94 -28.30 -21.72
C ASP A 12 -15.66 -27.31 -20.78
N ASP A 13 -15.24 -27.24 -19.51
CA ASP A 13 -15.81 -26.28 -18.55
C ASP A 13 -15.54 -24.84 -19.01
N ILE A 14 -14.31 -24.58 -19.47
CA ILE A 14 -13.86 -23.27 -19.96
C ILE A 14 -14.57 -22.90 -21.26
N LEU A 15 -14.64 -23.83 -22.22
CA LEU A 15 -15.32 -23.61 -23.50
C LEU A 15 -16.83 -23.34 -23.31
N MET A 16 -17.46 -24.01 -22.34
CA MET A 16 -18.85 -23.74 -21.99
C MET A 16 -19.01 -22.38 -21.31
N ALA A 17 -18.10 -22.01 -20.42
CA ALA A 17 -18.09 -20.69 -19.78
C ALA A 17 -17.91 -19.54 -20.79
N ILE A 18 -17.10 -19.73 -21.85
CA ILE A 18 -16.98 -18.77 -22.97
C ILE A 18 -18.35 -18.59 -23.64
N LYS A 19 -19.02 -19.70 -24.02
CA LYS A 19 -20.34 -19.66 -24.65
C LYS A 19 -21.43 -19.04 -23.77
N ASN A 20 -21.30 -19.21 -22.45
CA ASN A 20 -22.24 -18.67 -21.47
C ASN A 20 -21.94 -17.21 -21.07
N ASN A 21 -20.94 -16.56 -21.67
CA ASN A 21 -20.52 -15.19 -21.32
C ASN A 21 -20.13 -15.01 -19.84
N GLU A 22 -19.51 -16.03 -19.25
CA GLU A 22 -19.10 -16.03 -17.82
C GLU A 22 -17.77 -15.29 -17.59
N PHE A 23 -17.05 -14.93 -18.64
CA PHE A 23 -15.81 -14.14 -18.57
C PHE A 23 -16.10 -12.65 -18.67
N PHE A 24 -15.47 -11.86 -17.81
CA PHE A 24 -15.56 -10.41 -17.79
C PHE A 24 -14.17 -9.80 -17.67
N LEU A 25 -14.08 -8.48 -17.87
CA LEU A 25 -12.82 -7.77 -17.79
C LEU A 25 -12.73 -6.84 -16.57
N VAL A 26 -11.51 -6.73 -16.08
CA VAL A 26 -11.10 -5.72 -15.10
C VAL A 26 -10.01 -4.87 -15.75
N ALA A 27 -10.24 -3.57 -15.88
CA ALA A 27 -9.33 -2.61 -16.47
C ALA A 27 -8.38 -2.04 -15.42
N GLN A 28 -7.09 -2.37 -15.50
CA GLN A 28 -6.07 -1.80 -14.63
C GLN A 28 -5.44 -0.56 -15.27
N PRO A 29 -5.41 0.59 -14.59
CA PRO A 29 -4.91 1.83 -15.18
C PRO A 29 -3.37 1.83 -15.31
N GLN A 30 -2.93 2.34 -16.45
CA GLN A 30 -1.55 2.72 -16.76
C GLN A 30 -1.44 4.23 -16.68
N VAL A 31 -0.46 4.72 -15.92
CA VAL A 31 -0.31 6.16 -15.67
C VAL A 31 1.09 6.65 -16.03
N ASN A 32 1.16 7.93 -16.38
CA ASN A 32 2.42 8.65 -16.41
C ASN A 32 2.97 8.72 -14.99
N LEU A 33 4.18 8.20 -14.78
CA LEU A 33 4.76 8.12 -13.46
C LEU A 33 5.01 9.49 -12.87
N ASP A 34 5.39 10.50 -13.65
CA ASP A 34 5.67 11.84 -13.14
C ASP A 34 4.36 12.60 -12.83
N THR A 35 3.45 12.67 -13.81
CA THR A 35 2.25 13.52 -13.74
C THR A 35 1.01 12.84 -13.15
N TYR A 36 1.03 11.51 -13.01
CA TYR A 36 -0.14 10.66 -12.74
C TYR A 36 -1.23 10.76 -13.82
N GLU A 37 -0.91 11.28 -15.00
CA GLU A 37 -1.87 11.31 -16.11
C GLU A 37 -2.25 9.90 -16.54
N LEU A 38 -3.55 9.67 -16.77
CA LEU A 38 -4.02 8.40 -17.29
C LEU A 38 -3.55 8.25 -18.73
N VAL A 39 -2.79 7.20 -18.99
CA VAL A 39 -2.24 6.91 -20.33
C VAL A 39 -3.03 5.78 -21.00
N GLY A 40 -3.50 4.81 -20.21
CA GLY A 40 -4.18 3.66 -20.76
C GLY A 40 -4.75 2.73 -19.70
N PHE A 41 -5.24 1.59 -20.15
CA PHE A 41 -5.65 0.48 -19.31
C PHE A 41 -5.17 -0.83 -19.89
N GLU A 42 -4.78 -1.76 -19.02
CA GLU A 42 -4.70 -3.17 -19.36
C GLU A 42 -6.00 -3.88 -18.94
N PHE A 43 -6.66 -4.55 -19.88
CA PHE A 43 -7.85 -5.35 -19.61
C PHE A 43 -7.44 -6.77 -19.22
N LEU A 44 -7.72 -7.12 -17.97
CA LEU A 44 -7.41 -8.40 -17.38
C LEU A 44 -8.65 -9.29 -17.34
N ALA A 45 -8.54 -10.50 -17.89
CA ALA A 45 -9.62 -11.49 -17.86
C ALA A 45 -9.95 -11.93 -16.42
N ARG A 46 -11.23 -12.12 -16.13
CA ARG A 46 -11.74 -12.75 -14.91
C ARG A 46 -12.89 -13.68 -15.26
N TRP A 47 -12.97 -14.83 -14.61
CA TRP A 47 -14.09 -15.75 -14.78
C TRP A 47 -15.04 -15.63 -13.59
N ASN A 48 -16.27 -15.17 -13.85
CA ASN A 48 -17.34 -15.14 -12.86
C ASN A 48 -18.01 -16.53 -12.78
N HIS A 49 -17.34 -17.47 -12.10
CA HIS A 49 -17.81 -18.85 -12.02
C HIS A 49 -19.03 -18.96 -11.07
N PRO A 50 -20.17 -19.55 -11.51
CA PRO A 50 -21.42 -19.59 -10.74
C PRO A 50 -21.30 -20.17 -9.31
N LYS A 51 -20.45 -21.18 -9.14
CA LYS A 51 -20.19 -21.86 -7.86
C LYS A 51 -19.01 -21.31 -7.04
N TYR A 52 -17.95 -20.82 -7.69
CA TYR A 52 -16.68 -20.50 -7.02
C TYR A 52 -16.37 -19.00 -6.95
N GLY A 53 -17.23 -18.16 -7.52
CA GLY A 53 -17.04 -16.72 -7.59
C GLY A 53 -16.00 -16.34 -8.63
N VAL A 54 -15.32 -15.22 -8.41
CA VAL A 54 -14.33 -14.67 -9.34
C VAL A 54 -13.05 -15.51 -9.32
N ILE A 55 -12.67 -16.03 -10.49
CA ILE A 55 -11.47 -16.84 -10.71
C ILE A 55 -10.49 -16.06 -11.59
N ALA A 56 -9.21 -16.10 -11.22
CA ALA A 56 -8.13 -15.43 -11.92
C ALA A 56 -7.59 -16.25 -13.11
N PRO A 57 -6.97 -15.60 -14.12
CA PRO A 57 -6.48 -16.22 -15.36
C PRO A 57 -5.60 -17.46 -15.19
N PHE A 58 -4.71 -17.47 -14.20
CA PHE A 58 -3.76 -18.57 -13.97
C PHE A 58 -4.45 -19.93 -13.69
N HIS A 59 -5.75 -19.95 -13.41
CA HIS A 59 -6.51 -21.19 -13.25
C HIS A 59 -7.04 -21.80 -14.56
N PHE A 60 -7.08 -21.04 -15.65
CA PHE A 60 -7.73 -21.46 -16.89
C PHE A 60 -6.93 -21.18 -18.18
N ILE A 61 -6.00 -20.21 -18.18
CA ILE A 61 -5.22 -19.88 -19.39
C ILE A 61 -4.33 -21.05 -19.81
N ASP A 62 -3.57 -21.67 -18.91
CA ASP A 62 -2.70 -22.82 -19.22
C ASP A 62 -3.46 -23.96 -19.93
N LEU A 63 -4.72 -24.19 -19.54
CA LEU A 63 -5.55 -25.21 -20.17
C LEU A 63 -5.95 -24.82 -21.60
N LEU A 64 -6.24 -23.54 -21.86
CA LEU A 64 -6.52 -23.06 -23.21
C LEU A 64 -5.26 -23.14 -24.08
N GLU A 65 -4.09 -22.82 -23.53
CA GLU A 65 -2.82 -22.86 -24.27
C GLU A 65 -2.43 -24.28 -24.67
N ILE A 66 -2.47 -25.23 -23.73
CA ILE A 66 -2.16 -26.65 -23.99
C ILE A 66 -3.10 -27.27 -25.03
N ASN A 67 -4.34 -26.77 -25.13
CA ASN A 67 -5.33 -27.26 -26.08
C ASN A 67 -5.45 -26.40 -27.35
N GLU A 68 -4.57 -25.40 -27.53
CA GLU A 68 -4.56 -24.49 -28.69
C GLU A 68 -5.92 -23.77 -28.91
N GLN A 69 -6.64 -23.45 -27.83
CA GLN A 69 -7.97 -22.82 -27.85
C GLN A 69 -7.99 -21.37 -27.33
N CYS A 70 -6.83 -20.75 -27.03
CA CYS A 70 -6.79 -19.39 -26.50
C CYS A 70 -7.55 -18.38 -27.36
N TYR A 71 -7.45 -18.49 -28.69
CA TYR A 71 -8.06 -17.57 -29.64
C TYR A 71 -9.58 -17.39 -29.42
N LEU A 72 -10.27 -18.44 -28.95
CA LEU A 72 -11.70 -18.36 -28.64
C LEU A 72 -11.97 -17.37 -27.51
N LEU A 73 -11.21 -17.46 -26.42
CA LEU A 73 -11.34 -16.55 -25.29
C LEU A 73 -10.84 -15.15 -25.69
N THR A 74 -9.69 -15.07 -26.38
CA THR A 74 -9.10 -13.80 -26.83
C THR A 74 -10.08 -13.00 -27.68
N LEU A 75 -10.74 -13.61 -28.67
CA LEU A 75 -11.74 -12.93 -29.50
C LEU A 75 -12.99 -12.50 -28.72
N THR A 76 -13.48 -13.36 -27.82
CA THR A 76 -14.62 -13.01 -26.95
C THR A 76 -14.29 -11.82 -26.04
N LEU A 77 -13.11 -11.82 -25.42
CA LEU A 77 -12.67 -10.73 -24.55
C LEU A 77 -12.35 -9.47 -25.33
N PHE A 78 -11.80 -9.59 -26.55
CA PHE A 78 -11.55 -8.45 -27.43
C PHE A 78 -12.84 -7.76 -27.82
N GLU A 79 -13.85 -8.52 -28.27
CA GLU A 79 -15.18 -7.96 -28.56
C GLU A 79 -15.79 -7.27 -27.33
N ARG A 80 -15.69 -7.90 -26.14
CA ARG A 80 -16.16 -7.32 -24.88
C ARG A 80 -15.43 -6.03 -24.50
N MET A 81 -14.12 -5.97 -24.73
CA MET A 81 -13.33 -4.75 -24.54
C MET A 81 -13.84 -3.64 -25.47
N LEU A 82 -14.04 -3.93 -26.77
CA LEU A 82 -14.56 -2.95 -27.73
C LEU A 82 -15.95 -2.42 -27.32
N GLN A 83 -16.85 -3.31 -26.88
CA GLN A 83 -18.16 -2.92 -26.33
C GLN A 83 -18.03 -2.00 -25.12
N THR A 84 -17.07 -2.27 -24.25
CA THR A 84 -16.83 -1.49 -23.03
C THR A 84 -16.31 -0.09 -23.34
N ILE A 85 -15.40 0.04 -24.33
CA ILE A 85 -14.74 1.30 -24.65
C ILE A 85 -15.49 2.15 -25.70
N GLN A 86 -16.35 1.55 -26.52
CA GLN A 86 -17.16 2.27 -27.51
C GLN A 86 -17.93 3.49 -26.95
N PRO A 87 -18.57 3.45 -25.77
CA PRO A 87 -19.29 4.60 -25.22
C PRO A 87 -18.37 5.65 -24.54
N ILE A 88 -17.04 5.46 -24.56
CA ILE A 88 -16.06 6.35 -23.96
C ILE A 88 -15.61 7.38 -25.01
N ASP A 89 -15.77 8.65 -24.70
CA ASP A 89 -15.37 9.75 -25.58
C ASP A 89 -13.85 9.99 -25.48
N ASN A 90 -13.10 9.39 -26.41
CA ASN A 90 -11.64 9.51 -26.50
C ASN A 90 -11.15 10.86 -27.08
N THR A 91 -12.03 11.86 -27.29
CA THR A 91 -11.61 13.16 -27.85
C THR A 91 -10.81 14.03 -26.87
N LYS A 92 -10.80 13.69 -25.58
CA LYS A 92 -10.15 14.49 -24.52
C LYS A 92 -8.82 13.92 -24.04
N THR A 93 -8.56 12.64 -24.26
CA THR A 93 -7.33 11.94 -23.85
C THR A 93 -7.08 10.77 -24.80
N ALA A 94 -5.85 10.65 -25.32
CA ALA A 94 -5.42 9.51 -26.12
C ALA A 94 -5.19 8.30 -25.20
N ILE A 95 -6.27 7.65 -24.78
CA ILE A 95 -6.23 6.48 -23.91
C ILE A 95 -5.94 5.24 -24.75
N HIS A 96 -4.93 4.47 -24.34
CA HIS A 96 -4.65 3.16 -24.90
C HIS A 96 -5.38 2.05 -24.12
N TYR A 97 -5.84 1.03 -24.84
CA TYR A 97 -6.55 -0.10 -24.27
C TYR A 97 -5.84 -1.39 -24.67
N SER A 98 -5.18 -2.01 -23.70
CA SER A 98 -4.38 -3.20 -23.89
C SER A 98 -5.16 -4.47 -23.56
N LEU A 99 -4.94 -5.52 -24.34
CA LEU A 99 -5.44 -6.86 -24.07
C LEU A 99 -4.36 -7.90 -24.31
N ASN A 100 -4.23 -8.84 -23.36
CA ASN A 100 -3.34 -9.98 -23.48
C ASN A 100 -3.77 -10.95 -24.58
N MET A 101 -2.80 -11.45 -25.33
CA MET A 101 -2.95 -12.43 -26.40
C MET A 101 -1.87 -13.50 -26.29
N SER A 102 -2.26 -14.77 -26.44
CA SER A 102 -1.28 -15.87 -26.47
C SER A 102 -0.56 -15.90 -27.81
N ALA A 103 0.71 -16.28 -27.83
CA ALA A 103 1.44 -16.49 -29.09
C ALA A 103 0.79 -17.57 -29.97
N ASN A 104 0.03 -18.50 -29.38
CA ASN A 104 -0.72 -19.53 -30.12
C ASN A 104 -1.85 -18.92 -30.97
N ASP A 105 -2.42 -17.78 -30.57
CA ASP A 105 -3.50 -17.11 -31.32
C ASP A 105 -3.00 -16.65 -32.69
N LEU A 106 -1.73 -16.23 -32.76
CA LEU A 106 -1.06 -15.80 -33.98
C LEU A 106 -0.84 -16.96 -34.96
N THR A 107 -0.91 -18.22 -34.52
CA THR A 107 -0.81 -19.38 -35.42
C THR A 107 -2.11 -19.65 -36.17
N ILE A 108 -3.24 -19.09 -35.71
CA ILE A 108 -4.56 -19.32 -36.29
C ILE A 108 -4.71 -18.51 -37.58
N GLU A 109 -5.03 -19.21 -38.67
CA GLU A 109 -5.26 -18.57 -39.97
C GLU A 109 -6.46 -17.62 -39.89
N GLY A 110 -6.26 -16.37 -40.32
CA GLY A 110 -7.31 -15.37 -40.35
C GLY A 110 -7.60 -14.67 -39.01
N PHE A 111 -6.84 -14.97 -37.94
CA PHE A 111 -6.98 -14.30 -36.64
C PHE A 111 -6.94 -12.77 -36.76
N ALA A 112 -5.91 -12.21 -37.42
CA ALA A 112 -5.79 -10.76 -37.60
C ALA A 112 -6.97 -10.15 -38.39
N LYS A 113 -7.54 -10.90 -39.35
CA LYS A 113 -8.73 -10.46 -40.11
C LYS A 113 -9.97 -10.39 -39.23
N GLN A 114 -10.13 -11.32 -38.28
CA GLN A 114 -11.26 -11.32 -37.35
C GLN A 114 -11.17 -10.13 -36.38
N ILE A 115 -9.97 -9.85 -35.84
CA ILE A 115 -9.71 -8.65 -35.05
C ILE A 115 -10.06 -7.39 -35.84
N GLY A 116 -9.58 -7.28 -37.10
CA GLY A 116 -9.90 -6.16 -37.97
C GLY A 116 -11.39 -6.02 -38.29
N HIS A 117 -12.13 -7.13 -38.39
CA HIS A 117 -13.59 -7.09 -38.57
C HIS A 117 -14.28 -6.50 -37.33
N LEU A 118 -13.88 -6.93 -36.13
CA LEU A 118 -14.43 -6.43 -34.87
C LEU A 118 -14.15 -4.93 -34.69
N ILE A 119 -12.92 -4.47 -34.92
CA ILE A 119 -12.59 -3.03 -34.85
C ILE A 119 -13.49 -2.20 -35.78
N ASN A 120 -13.69 -2.66 -37.03
CA ASN A 120 -14.55 -1.98 -37.99
C ASN A 120 -16.02 -2.01 -37.58
N GLN A 121 -16.51 -3.12 -37.05
CA GLN A 121 -17.89 -3.28 -36.57
C GLN A 121 -18.21 -2.30 -35.43
N TYR A 122 -17.31 -2.15 -34.47
CA TYR A 122 -17.49 -1.26 -33.32
C TYR A 122 -17.04 0.19 -33.58
N GLN A 123 -16.44 0.46 -34.74
CA GLN A 123 -15.92 1.77 -35.16
C GLN A 123 -14.89 2.36 -34.18
N ILE A 124 -14.01 1.50 -33.67
CA ILE A 124 -12.95 1.91 -32.73
C ILE A 124 -11.71 2.32 -33.52
N ASN A 125 -11.01 3.35 -33.05
CA ASN A 125 -9.70 3.71 -33.61
C ASN A 125 -8.67 2.62 -33.26
N ALA A 126 -8.13 1.94 -34.27
CA ALA A 126 -7.15 0.87 -34.08
C ALA A 126 -5.88 1.32 -33.35
N ASP A 127 -5.44 2.58 -33.53
CA ASP A 127 -4.26 3.14 -32.87
C ASP A 127 -4.40 3.22 -31.34
N SER A 128 -5.64 3.17 -30.83
CA SER A 128 -5.91 3.14 -29.39
C SER A 128 -5.86 1.73 -28.79
N ILE A 129 -5.73 0.69 -29.61
CA ILE A 129 -5.70 -0.70 -29.16
C ILE A 129 -4.25 -1.18 -29.09
N VAL A 130 -3.90 -1.83 -27.99
CA VAL A 130 -2.63 -2.53 -27.80
C VAL A 130 -2.94 -4.03 -27.62
N LEU A 131 -2.26 -4.90 -28.38
CA LEU A 131 -2.27 -6.34 -28.12
C LEU A 131 -0.93 -6.75 -27.52
N GLU A 132 -0.99 -7.32 -26.32
CA GLU A 132 0.18 -7.71 -25.53
C GLU A 132 0.46 -9.19 -25.78
N VAL A 133 1.65 -9.50 -26.32
CA VAL A 133 2.04 -10.86 -26.68
C VAL A 133 3.00 -11.37 -25.63
N THR A 134 2.62 -12.44 -24.92
CA THR A 134 3.51 -13.11 -23.96
C THR A 134 4.70 -13.75 -24.68
N GLU A 135 5.90 -13.62 -24.11
CA GLU A 135 7.15 -14.18 -24.67
C GLU A 135 7.15 -15.72 -24.58
N THR A 136 6.50 -16.39 -25.53
CA THR A 136 6.51 -17.85 -25.66
C THR A 136 6.98 -18.30 -27.04
N ALA A 137 7.47 -19.53 -27.14
CA ALA A 137 8.23 -20.11 -28.26
C ALA A 137 7.49 -20.19 -29.63
N GLY A 138 6.37 -19.50 -29.84
CA GLY A 138 5.49 -19.58 -31.02
C GLY A 138 5.48 -18.40 -31.99
N ILE A 139 6.22 -17.31 -31.70
CA ILE A 139 6.15 -16.06 -32.49
C ILE A 139 6.75 -16.18 -33.91
N PHE A 140 7.71 -17.10 -34.12
CA PHE A 140 8.51 -17.12 -35.35
C PHE A 140 7.98 -18.01 -36.48
N SER A 141 6.76 -18.54 -36.36
CA SER A 141 6.13 -19.23 -37.50
C SER A 141 5.77 -18.23 -38.62
N ASN A 142 5.77 -18.67 -39.88
CA ASN A 142 5.38 -17.82 -41.01
C ASN A 142 3.96 -17.24 -40.82
N GLN A 143 3.05 -18.03 -40.26
CA GLN A 143 1.67 -17.61 -40.00
C GLN A 143 1.62 -16.58 -38.86
N SER A 144 2.38 -16.77 -37.79
CA SER A 144 2.47 -15.84 -36.67
C SER A 144 2.98 -14.47 -37.11
N VAL A 145 4.08 -14.44 -37.88
CA VAL A 145 4.65 -13.20 -38.42
C VAL A 145 3.68 -12.53 -39.40
N ALA A 146 2.95 -13.30 -40.22
CA ALA A 146 1.94 -12.75 -41.12
C ALA A 146 0.79 -12.09 -40.35
N ASN A 147 0.27 -12.73 -39.29
CA ASN A 147 -0.76 -12.15 -38.43
C ASN A 147 -0.26 -10.90 -37.69
N LEU A 148 0.95 -10.91 -37.12
CA LEU A 148 1.54 -9.73 -36.48
C LEU A 148 1.65 -8.54 -37.44
N ARG A 149 2.15 -8.76 -38.65
CA ARG A 149 2.23 -7.70 -39.68
C ARG A 149 0.86 -7.19 -40.08
N GLN A 150 -0.14 -8.07 -40.20
CA GLN A 150 -1.50 -7.67 -40.52
C GLN A 150 -2.12 -6.82 -39.39
N LEU A 151 -1.94 -7.21 -38.12
CA LEU A 151 -2.39 -6.43 -36.97
C LEU A 151 -1.74 -5.04 -36.96
N SER A 152 -0.42 -4.97 -37.13
CA SER A 152 0.32 -3.70 -37.22
C SER A 152 -0.16 -2.84 -38.40
N GLN A 153 -0.43 -3.43 -39.57
CA GLN A 153 -0.98 -2.72 -40.74
C GLN A 153 -2.40 -2.18 -40.53
N LEU A 154 -3.17 -2.73 -39.58
CA LEU A 154 -4.46 -2.19 -39.19
C LEU A 154 -4.34 -0.93 -38.31
N GLY A 155 -3.14 -0.60 -37.81
CA GLY A 155 -2.89 0.48 -36.84
C GLY A 155 -2.83 0.00 -35.38
N ILE A 156 -3.08 -1.29 -35.13
CA ILE A 156 -3.03 -1.86 -33.78
C ILE A 156 -1.59 -1.83 -33.27
N GLN A 157 -1.41 -1.31 -32.06
CA GLN A 157 -0.13 -1.33 -31.36
C GLN A 157 0.16 -2.73 -30.82
N LEU A 158 1.42 -3.14 -30.86
CA LEU A 158 1.84 -4.47 -30.39
C LEU A 158 2.85 -4.30 -29.27
N ALA A 159 2.57 -4.95 -28.14
CA ALA A 159 3.46 -4.97 -26.98
C ALA A 159 4.09 -6.34 -26.79
N ILE A 160 5.34 -6.35 -26.32
CA ILE A 160 6.01 -7.54 -25.80
C ILE A 160 5.77 -7.56 -24.29
N ASP A 161 5.09 -8.60 -23.80
CA ASP A 161 4.80 -8.78 -22.37
C ASP A 161 5.86 -9.66 -21.68
N ASP A 162 5.96 -9.55 -20.35
CA ASP A 162 6.93 -10.27 -19.50
C ASP A 162 8.43 -10.06 -19.84
N PHE A 163 8.79 -8.86 -20.33
CA PHE A 163 10.14 -8.52 -20.76
C PHE A 163 11.12 -8.54 -19.57
N TRP A 164 11.93 -9.61 -19.48
CA TRP A 164 13.08 -9.89 -18.57
C TRP A 164 13.18 -11.39 -18.27
N THR A 165 12.08 -12.13 -18.42
CA THR A 165 11.98 -13.53 -17.97
C THR A 165 12.35 -14.57 -19.05
N GLY A 166 12.52 -14.16 -20.31
CA GLY A 166 12.60 -15.04 -21.49
C GLY A 166 13.90 -15.04 -22.32
N PHE A 167 13.92 -15.91 -23.34
CA PHE A 167 15.12 -16.38 -24.06
C PHE A 167 15.38 -15.75 -25.45
N SER A 168 14.52 -14.88 -26.01
CA SER A 168 14.74 -14.34 -27.38
C SER A 168 14.17 -12.94 -27.66
N THR A 169 14.07 -12.09 -26.64
CA THR A 169 13.43 -10.77 -26.75
C THR A 169 14.02 -9.84 -27.83
N LEU A 170 15.34 -9.91 -28.06
CA LEU A 170 15.99 -9.14 -29.14
C LEU A 170 15.62 -9.63 -30.55
N GLU A 171 15.37 -10.92 -30.73
CA GLU A 171 14.92 -11.45 -32.03
C GLU A 171 13.47 -11.04 -32.33
N THR A 172 12.63 -11.00 -31.29
CA THR A 172 11.25 -10.50 -31.39
C THR A 172 11.22 -9.03 -31.78
N ILE A 173 12.04 -8.18 -31.14
CA ILE A 173 12.18 -6.76 -31.47
C ILE A 173 12.57 -6.56 -32.95
N ARG A 174 13.45 -7.42 -33.50
CA ARG A 174 13.90 -7.31 -34.91
C ARG A 174 12.78 -7.45 -35.94
N LEU A 175 11.61 -7.96 -35.56
CA LEU A 175 10.45 -8.00 -36.44
C LEU A 175 9.94 -6.59 -36.80
N ASN A 176 10.29 -5.57 -36.00
CA ASN A 176 9.97 -4.16 -36.23
C ASN A 176 8.45 -3.91 -36.42
N VAL A 177 7.63 -4.68 -35.70
CA VAL A 177 6.17 -4.55 -35.63
C VAL A 177 5.68 -4.18 -34.24
N PHE A 178 6.54 -4.34 -33.22
CA PHE A 178 6.24 -3.98 -31.83
C PHE A 178 6.54 -2.51 -31.60
N SER A 179 5.68 -1.86 -30.82
CA SER A 179 5.79 -0.45 -30.44
C SER A 179 5.84 -0.26 -28.93
N GLU A 180 5.62 -1.32 -28.15
CA GLU A 180 5.63 -1.28 -26.69
C GLU A 180 6.34 -2.51 -26.06
N VAL A 181 6.91 -2.30 -24.89
CA VAL A 181 7.52 -3.31 -24.03
C VAL A 181 6.98 -3.15 -22.61
N LYS A 182 6.56 -4.26 -22.00
CA LYS A 182 6.12 -4.31 -20.60
C LYS A 182 7.17 -5.02 -19.75
N ILE A 183 7.64 -4.33 -18.71
CA ILE A 183 8.65 -4.87 -17.80
C ILE A 183 7.98 -5.57 -16.63
N ASP A 184 8.23 -6.87 -16.51
CA ASP A 184 7.64 -7.75 -15.50
C ASP A 184 7.93 -7.31 -14.04
N TYR A 185 6.97 -7.60 -13.17
CA TYR A 185 7.03 -7.38 -11.74
C TYR A 185 8.24 -8.03 -11.07
N SER A 186 8.76 -9.17 -11.55
CA SER A 186 9.93 -9.82 -10.94
C SER A 186 11.17 -8.93 -10.95
N LEU A 187 11.31 -8.05 -11.95
CA LEU A 187 12.37 -7.04 -12.02
C LEU A 187 12.05 -5.85 -11.11
N THR A 188 10.82 -5.31 -11.21
CA THR A 188 10.37 -4.16 -10.43
C THR A 188 10.44 -4.40 -8.92
N SER A 189 10.11 -5.61 -8.47
CA SER A 189 10.10 -6.00 -7.05
C SER A 189 11.50 -6.07 -6.41
N GLN A 190 12.57 -6.08 -7.21
CA GLN A 190 13.96 -6.25 -6.73
C GLN A 190 14.82 -4.97 -6.82
N LEU A 191 14.32 -3.91 -7.48
CA LEU A 191 15.04 -2.67 -7.77
C LEU A 191 15.77 -2.04 -6.57
N ILE A 192 15.14 -2.00 -5.39
CA ILE A 192 15.71 -1.30 -4.22
C ILE A 192 16.95 -2.01 -3.66
N ASN A 193 17.01 -3.34 -3.77
CA ASN A 193 17.98 -4.15 -3.02
C ASN A 193 18.98 -4.91 -3.90
N ASP A 194 18.81 -4.88 -5.21
CA ASP A 194 19.65 -5.60 -6.15
C ASP A 194 20.20 -4.68 -7.24
N LYS A 195 21.52 -4.51 -7.23
CA LYS A 195 22.23 -3.72 -8.23
C LYS A 195 22.11 -4.32 -9.63
N ALA A 196 22.01 -5.65 -9.75
CA ALA A 196 21.84 -6.29 -11.04
C ALA A 196 20.48 -5.95 -11.66
N SER A 197 19.41 -6.03 -10.86
CA SER A 197 18.07 -5.61 -11.24
C SER A 197 18.02 -4.13 -11.68
N MET A 198 18.65 -3.20 -10.94
CA MET A 198 18.72 -1.80 -11.38
C MET A 198 19.51 -1.60 -12.67
N ALA A 199 20.63 -2.31 -12.85
CA ALA A 199 21.39 -2.25 -14.08
C ALA A 199 20.59 -2.80 -15.27
N GLY A 200 19.85 -3.90 -15.07
CA GLY A 200 18.93 -4.47 -16.05
C GLY A 200 17.82 -3.48 -16.43
N MET A 201 17.15 -2.89 -15.44
CA MET A 201 16.14 -1.85 -15.65
C MET A 201 16.68 -0.69 -16.49
N ASN A 202 17.83 -0.12 -16.13
CA ASN A 202 18.45 0.98 -16.89
C ASN A 202 18.78 0.57 -18.33
N ALA A 203 19.29 -0.65 -18.54
CA ALA A 203 19.60 -1.16 -19.87
C ALA A 203 18.34 -1.33 -20.75
N ILE A 204 17.25 -1.84 -20.16
CA ILE A 204 15.98 -2.00 -20.89
C ILE A 204 15.37 -0.64 -21.22
N LEU A 205 15.36 0.30 -20.27
CA LEU A 205 14.87 1.66 -20.51
C LEU A 205 15.66 2.37 -21.61
N GLN A 206 17.00 2.21 -21.61
CA GLN A 206 17.85 2.75 -22.68
C GLN A 206 17.53 2.09 -24.03
N LEU A 207 17.40 0.76 -24.07
CA LEU A 207 17.04 0.02 -25.28
C LEU A 207 15.68 0.49 -25.84
N CYS A 208 14.68 0.66 -24.98
CA CYS A 208 13.38 1.17 -25.38
C CYS A 208 13.50 2.58 -25.95
N SER A 209 14.29 3.45 -25.31
CA SER A 209 14.55 4.80 -25.82
C SER A 209 15.24 4.80 -27.19
N ASP A 210 16.27 3.96 -27.38
CA ASP A 210 17.04 3.91 -28.63
C ASP A 210 16.22 3.37 -29.81
N LEU A 211 15.22 2.55 -29.52
CA LEU A 211 14.32 1.92 -30.50
C LEU A 211 12.96 2.62 -30.61
N GLU A 212 12.77 3.74 -29.90
CA GLU A 212 11.50 4.47 -29.84
C GLU A 212 10.31 3.60 -29.40
N LEU A 213 10.58 2.58 -28.58
CA LEU A 213 9.56 1.73 -27.98
C LEU A 213 9.00 2.38 -26.72
N ARG A 214 7.67 2.36 -26.59
CA ARG A 214 7.00 2.68 -25.32
C ARG A 214 7.37 1.63 -24.29
N CYS A 215 7.65 2.05 -23.05
CA CYS A 215 7.99 1.15 -21.96
C CYS A 215 7.02 1.34 -20.80
N VAL A 216 6.35 0.26 -20.40
CA VAL A 216 5.41 0.22 -19.28
C VAL A 216 5.99 -0.66 -18.17
N ILE A 217 6.12 -0.10 -16.97
CA ILE A 217 6.64 -0.84 -15.82
C ILE A 217 5.51 -1.43 -14.99
N GLU A 218 5.58 -2.73 -14.71
CA GLU A 218 4.54 -3.42 -13.97
C GLU A 218 4.81 -3.57 -12.48
N GLY A 219 3.71 -3.70 -11.72
CA GLY A 219 3.72 -4.03 -10.30
C GLY A 219 4.38 -2.98 -9.42
N ILE A 220 4.16 -1.70 -9.72
CA ILE A 220 4.55 -0.59 -8.86
C ILE A 220 3.60 -0.54 -7.66
N GLU A 221 4.12 -0.94 -6.50
CA GLU A 221 3.34 -1.00 -5.25
C GLU A 221 3.62 0.18 -4.29
N THR A 222 4.72 0.92 -4.49
CA THR A 222 5.18 1.95 -3.54
C THR A 222 5.62 3.25 -4.22
N CYS A 223 5.46 4.38 -3.53
CA CYS A 223 5.95 5.68 -3.99
C CYS A 223 7.48 5.70 -4.16
N MET A 224 8.22 4.95 -3.34
CA MET A 224 9.67 4.80 -3.48
C MET A 224 10.05 4.08 -4.78
N ALA A 225 9.40 2.95 -5.08
CA ALA A 225 9.62 2.24 -6.34
C ALA A 225 9.30 3.15 -7.53
N ARG A 226 8.20 3.91 -7.49
CA ARG A 226 7.89 4.95 -8.47
C ARG A 226 9.02 5.99 -8.61
N GLY A 227 9.51 6.53 -7.49
CA GLY A 227 10.58 7.54 -7.49
C GLY A 227 11.86 7.03 -8.15
N ILE A 228 12.31 5.84 -7.77
CA ILE A 228 13.49 5.18 -8.36
C ILE A 228 13.30 4.95 -9.87
N LEU A 229 12.10 4.53 -10.28
CA LEU A 229 11.78 4.31 -11.69
C LEU A 229 11.78 5.62 -12.48
N ILE A 230 11.26 6.71 -11.93
CA ILE A 230 11.33 8.05 -12.54
C ILE A 230 12.79 8.48 -12.72
N GLU A 231 13.62 8.31 -11.68
CA GLU A 231 15.06 8.63 -11.75
C GLU A 231 15.80 7.78 -12.80
N ALA A 232 15.39 6.53 -12.98
CA ALA A 232 15.91 5.65 -14.03
C ALA A 232 15.44 6.02 -15.44
N GLY A 233 14.48 6.94 -15.57
CA GLY A 233 13.93 7.41 -16.85
C GLY A 233 12.64 6.70 -17.29
N ALA A 234 12.02 5.90 -16.42
CA ALA A 234 10.72 5.29 -16.72
C ALA A 234 9.61 6.35 -16.75
N LYS A 235 8.74 6.24 -17.76
CA LYS A 235 7.67 7.22 -17.99
C LYS A 235 6.29 6.70 -17.63
N ILE A 236 6.02 5.42 -17.84
CA ILE A 236 4.69 4.84 -17.71
C ILE A 236 4.78 3.62 -16.80
N GLY A 237 3.79 3.44 -15.94
CA GLY A 237 3.70 2.21 -15.17
C GLY A 237 2.31 1.95 -14.61
N GLN A 238 2.18 0.76 -14.05
CA GLN A 238 0.96 0.24 -13.46
C GLN A 238 1.27 -0.55 -12.18
N GLY A 239 0.25 -0.74 -11.35
CA GLY A 239 0.38 -1.48 -10.11
C GLY A 239 -0.52 -0.95 -9.00
N PHE A 240 -0.50 -1.64 -7.85
CA PHE A 240 -1.40 -1.38 -6.73
C PHE A 240 -1.19 -0.03 -6.05
N LEU A 241 -0.07 0.65 -6.33
CA LEU A 241 0.10 2.04 -5.94
C LEU A 241 -1.01 2.92 -6.52
N PHE A 242 -1.39 2.68 -7.78
CA PHE A 242 -2.40 3.44 -8.51
C PHE A 242 -3.77 2.79 -8.29
N ASP A 243 -4.01 1.63 -8.89
CA ASP A 243 -5.28 0.92 -8.74
C ASP A 243 -5.09 -0.60 -8.94
N LYS A 244 -5.96 -1.39 -8.30
CA LYS A 244 -6.00 -2.86 -8.44
C LYS A 244 -6.78 -3.29 -9.68
N GLY A 245 -7.55 -2.38 -10.27
CA GLY A 245 -8.34 -2.60 -11.45
C GLY A 245 -9.81 -2.27 -11.22
N VAL A 246 -10.43 -1.75 -12.28
CA VAL A 246 -11.80 -1.26 -12.33
C VAL A 246 -12.62 -2.25 -13.13
N GLU A 247 -13.75 -2.72 -12.61
CA GLU A 247 -14.62 -3.59 -13.38
C GLU A 247 -15.16 -2.87 -14.63
N GLU A 248 -15.26 -3.58 -15.75
CA GLU A 248 -15.67 -3.04 -17.04
C GLU A 248 -16.95 -2.16 -16.99
N HIS A 249 -17.92 -2.52 -16.14
CA HIS A 249 -19.18 -1.78 -16.00
C HIS A 249 -19.03 -0.41 -15.32
N ALA A 250 -17.98 -0.23 -14.52
CA ALA A 250 -17.69 1.01 -13.78
C ALA A 250 -16.66 1.90 -14.50
N LEU A 251 -16.06 1.41 -15.60
CA LEU A 251 -14.91 2.05 -16.26
C LEU A 251 -15.22 3.49 -16.72
N LYS A 252 -16.37 3.70 -17.37
CA LYS A 252 -16.76 5.02 -17.88
C LYS A 252 -16.90 6.06 -16.77
N GLU A 253 -17.54 5.67 -15.67
CA GLU A 253 -17.70 6.54 -14.49
C GLU A 253 -16.33 6.82 -13.84
N TRP A 254 -15.50 5.79 -13.70
CA TRP A 254 -14.15 5.93 -13.17
C TRP A 254 -13.30 6.91 -13.98
N ILE A 255 -13.31 6.82 -15.32
CA ILE A 255 -12.59 7.74 -16.20
C ILE A 255 -13.13 9.17 -16.06
N THR A 256 -14.45 9.33 -15.99
CA THR A 256 -15.08 10.66 -15.85
C THR A 256 -14.71 11.34 -14.53
N ASN A 257 -14.56 10.56 -13.46
CA ASN A 257 -14.20 11.04 -12.13
C ASN A 257 -12.69 11.02 -11.85
N TYR A 258 -11.87 10.61 -12.82
CA TYR A 258 -10.44 10.46 -12.64
C TYR A 258 -9.78 11.83 -12.39
N THR A 259 -9.11 11.98 -11.25
CA THR A 259 -8.35 13.19 -10.92
C THR A 259 -6.94 12.83 -10.44
N HIS A 260 -5.91 13.42 -11.04
CA HIS A 260 -4.50 13.13 -10.71
C HIS A 260 -4.16 13.46 -9.23
N SER A 261 -4.86 14.44 -8.65
CA SER A 261 -4.67 14.90 -7.27
C SER A 261 -4.82 13.81 -6.22
N GLN A 262 -5.60 12.75 -6.48
CA GLN A 262 -5.81 11.66 -5.51
C GLN A 262 -4.55 10.80 -5.30
N TYR A 263 -3.67 10.69 -6.30
CA TYR A 263 -2.45 9.89 -6.20
C TYR A 263 -1.26 10.70 -5.67
N SER A 264 -1.17 12.00 -6.01
CA SER A 264 -0.29 12.92 -5.29
C SER A 264 -0.61 12.84 -3.81
N ALA A 265 -1.88 13.03 -3.44
CA ALA A 265 -2.33 12.93 -2.05
C ALA A 265 -2.07 11.55 -1.42
N LYS A 266 -1.92 10.45 -2.16
CA LYS A 266 -1.60 9.12 -1.61
C LYS A 266 -0.11 8.95 -1.31
N CYS A 267 0.76 9.54 -2.13
CA CYS A 267 2.18 9.68 -1.82
C CYS A 267 2.45 10.79 -0.78
N ASP A 268 1.57 11.80 -0.70
CA ASP A 268 1.63 12.90 0.27
C ASP A 268 0.95 12.55 1.62
N ASN A 269 -0.06 11.66 1.66
CA ASN A 269 -0.78 11.22 2.88
C ASN A 269 -0.29 9.89 3.44
N ALA A 270 0.72 9.26 2.84
CA ALA A 270 1.47 8.25 3.55
C ALA A 270 2.17 8.98 4.72
N THR A 271 1.65 8.84 5.95
CA THR A 271 1.91 9.71 7.11
C THR A 271 3.30 10.35 7.06
N LEU A 272 3.36 11.59 6.59
CA LEU A 272 4.58 12.37 6.42
C LEU A 272 5.40 12.33 7.72
N LEU A 273 6.71 12.50 7.56
CA LEU A 273 7.67 12.52 8.66
C LEU A 273 7.14 13.49 9.72
N LEU A 274 7.26 13.10 10.99
CA LEU A 274 6.74 13.88 12.11
C LEU A 274 7.10 15.36 11.94
N SER A 275 6.09 16.23 12.04
CA SER A 275 6.30 17.68 12.05
C SER A 275 7.25 18.07 13.19
N GLU A 276 7.93 19.22 13.08
CA GLU A 276 8.78 19.71 14.17
C GLU A 276 8.03 19.78 15.51
N LYS A 277 6.74 20.11 15.47
CA LYS A 277 5.89 20.17 16.68
C LYS A 277 5.72 18.80 17.31
N GLU A 278 5.49 17.76 16.51
CA GLU A 278 5.36 16.38 16.99
C GLU A 278 6.70 15.84 17.51
N LEU A 279 7.81 16.13 16.83
CA LEU A 279 9.15 15.76 17.29
C LEU A 279 9.46 16.40 18.65
N ARG A 280 9.10 17.68 18.85
CA ARG A 280 9.26 18.36 20.15
C ARG A 280 8.44 17.70 21.25
N LEU A 281 7.21 17.25 20.97
CA LEU A 281 6.39 16.54 21.94
C LEU A 281 6.98 15.16 22.30
N LEU A 282 7.49 14.44 21.30
CA LEU A 282 8.13 13.13 21.50
C LEU A 282 9.48 13.25 22.21
N GLU A 283 10.19 14.36 22.03
CA GLU A 283 11.43 14.68 22.74
C GLU A 283 11.24 14.72 24.26
N LEU A 284 10.06 15.17 24.70
CA LEU A 284 9.70 15.31 26.11
C LEU A 284 9.23 13.99 26.75
N ARG A 285 9.01 12.93 25.96
CA ARG A 285 8.52 11.66 26.50
C ARG A 285 9.60 10.91 27.28
N PRO A 286 9.27 10.28 28.42
CA PRO A 286 10.23 9.52 29.22
C PRO A 286 10.63 8.19 28.55
N HIS A 287 9.81 7.66 27.64
CA HIS A 287 10.05 6.36 26.98
C HIS A 287 10.97 6.48 25.76
N PRO A 288 11.93 5.54 25.56
CA PRO A 288 12.76 5.49 24.38
C PRO A 288 11.95 5.46 23.08
N SER A 289 12.19 6.43 22.20
CA SER A 289 11.56 6.50 20.88
C SER A 289 12.58 6.87 19.80
N TRP A 290 12.47 6.25 18.63
CA TRP A 290 13.34 6.57 17.50
C TRP A 290 12.69 6.27 16.14
N LEU A 291 13.21 6.92 15.09
CA LEU A 291 12.86 6.66 13.70
C LEU A 291 13.93 5.78 13.05
N TRP A 292 13.53 4.63 12.55
CA TRP A 292 14.36 3.72 11.76
C TRP A 292 14.08 3.92 10.26
N ASP A 293 15.12 4.15 9.48
CA ASP A 293 15.06 4.22 8.03
C ASP A 293 15.41 2.86 7.42
N PHE A 294 14.47 2.28 6.66
CA PHE A 294 14.65 0.99 6.01
C PHE A 294 15.68 1.02 4.87
N ASN A 295 15.89 2.17 4.21
CA ASN A 295 16.83 2.29 3.11
C ASN A 295 18.26 2.36 3.62
N THR A 296 18.51 3.30 4.54
CA THR A 296 19.86 3.51 5.07
C THR A 296 20.23 2.53 6.18
N ASN A 297 19.25 1.77 6.71
CA ASN A 297 19.39 0.90 7.88
C ASN A 297 19.99 1.65 9.08
N LYS A 298 19.48 2.85 9.33
CA LYS A 298 19.96 3.74 10.39
C LYS A 298 18.82 4.32 11.20
N VAL A 299 19.17 4.72 12.42
CA VAL A 299 18.32 5.60 13.21
C VAL A 299 18.55 7.03 12.74
N ILE A 300 17.52 7.68 12.22
CA ILE A 300 17.59 9.05 11.69
C ILE A 300 17.15 10.10 12.71
N TRP A 301 16.39 9.70 13.73
CA TRP A 301 15.99 10.55 14.85
C TRP A 301 15.76 9.69 16.09
N ALA A 302 16.00 10.23 17.27
CA ALA A 302 15.63 9.62 18.55
C ALA A 302 15.45 10.70 19.61
N ASN A 303 14.52 10.49 20.54
CA ASN A 303 14.41 11.36 21.71
C ASN A 303 15.55 11.13 22.70
N ARG A 304 15.68 12.02 23.70
CA ARG A 304 16.68 11.88 24.79
C ARG A 304 16.71 10.49 25.42
N SER A 305 15.55 9.89 25.69
CA SER A 305 15.47 8.54 26.25
C SER A 305 15.94 7.47 25.26
N GLY A 306 15.69 7.63 23.96
CA GLY A 306 16.20 6.78 22.89
C GLY A 306 17.72 6.85 22.77
N VAL A 307 18.31 8.05 22.82
CA VAL A 307 19.76 8.24 22.83
C VAL A 307 20.40 7.52 24.02
N LYS A 308 19.83 7.68 25.22
CA LYS A 308 20.25 6.95 26.43
C LYS A 308 20.06 5.44 26.30
N PHE A 309 18.95 4.99 25.71
CA PHE A 309 18.65 3.58 25.48
C PHE A 309 19.76 2.91 24.65
N TRP A 310 20.21 3.57 23.58
CA TRP A 310 21.27 3.10 22.71
C TRP A 310 22.69 3.25 23.29
N GLY A 311 22.81 3.81 24.51
CA GLY A 311 24.06 3.99 25.23
C GLY A 311 25.03 4.95 24.54
N VAL A 312 24.53 5.96 23.84
CA VAL A 312 25.36 6.96 23.16
C VAL A 312 25.18 8.34 23.78
N GLU A 313 26.15 9.23 23.59
CA GLU A 313 26.15 10.58 24.19
C GLU A 313 25.24 11.56 23.45
N SER A 314 24.99 11.35 22.15
CA SER A 314 24.19 12.27 21.34
C SER A 314 23.48 11.55 20.19
N LEU A 315 22.44 12.19 19.63
CA LEU A 315 21.77 11.73 18.41
C LEU A 315 22.76 11.60 17.23
N LYS A 316 23.72 12.51 17.12
CA LYS A 316 24.75 12.47 16.07
C LYS A 316 25.61 11.21 16.16
N ASN A 317 25.97 10.78 17.37
CA ASN A 317 26.69 9.52 17.59
C ASN A 317 25.81 8.31 17.22
N LEU A 318 24.49 8.37 17.46
CA LEU A 318 23.56 7.31 17.08
C LEU A 318 23.41 7.21 15.56
N GLN A 319 23.23 8.33 14.86
CA GLN A 319 23.13 8.38 13.40
C GLN A 319 24.41 7.92 12.70
N ALA A 320 25.57 8.12 13.33
CA ALA A 320 26.86 7.64 12.85
C ALA A 320 27.05 6.13 13.04
N LYS A 321 26.28 5.46 13.93
CA LYS A 321 26.34 4.00 14.06
C LYS A 321 25.78 3.35 12.80
N THR A 322 26.55 2.44 12.23
CA THR A 322 26.10 1.57 11.12
C THR A 322 25.57 0.26 11.67
N PHE A 323 24.32 -0.08 11.36
CA PHE A 323 23.70 -1.35 11.74
C PHE A 323 23.94 -2.46 10.69
N ASN A 324 25.02 -2.37 9.91
CA ASN A 324 25.24 -3.24 8.74
C ASN A 324 25.42 -4.74 9.11
N LEU A 325 25.85 -5.04 10.34
CA LEU A 325 26.06 -6.39 10.89
C LEU A 325 24.85 -6.88 11.72
N MET A 326 23.63 -6.76 11.18
CA MET A 326 22.45 -7.40 11.77
C MET A 326 22.39 -8.90 11.44
N SER A 327 21.90 -9.70 12.38
CA SER A 327 21.62 -11.12 12.15
C SER A 327 20.58 -11.32 11.03
N TYR A 328 20.60 -12.50 10.40
CA TYR A 328 19.63 -12.85 9.37
C TYR A 328 18.19 -12.76 9.87
N SER A 329 17.93 -13.17 11.12
CA SER A 329 16.60 -13.10 11.73
C SER A 329 16.08 -11.65 11.87
N VAL A 330 16.95 -10.72 12.28
CA VAL A 330 16.60 -9.30 12.39
C VAL A 330 16.30 -8.72 11.01
N LYS A 331 17.13 -9.02 10.00
CA LYS A 331 16.91 -8.56 8.61
C LYS A 331 15.58 -9.05 8.04
N THR A 332 15.27 -10.34 8.21
CA THR A 332 14.01 -10.93 7.75
C THR A 332 12.80 -10.31 8.45
N ARG A 333 12.91 -10.05 9.75
CA ARG A 333 11.84 -9.42 10.53
C ARG A 333 11.59 -7.97 10.12
N LEU A 334 12.64 -7.17 9.92
CA LEU A 334 12.52 -5.80 9.41
C LEU A 334 11.92 -5.77 7.99
N LYS A 335 12.33 -6.68 7.10
CA LYS A 335 11.70 -6.84 5.77
C LYS A 335 10.21 -7.18 5.86
N SER A 336 9.82 -8.04 6.80
CA SER A 336 8.42 -8.36 7.04
C SER A 336 7.64 -7.12 7.51
N TYR A 337 8.21 -6.28 8.37
CA TYR A 337 7.55 -5.05 8.81
C TYR A 337 7.38 -4.06 7.67
N TYR A 338 8.42 -3.86 6.87
CA TYR A 338 8.34 -3.02 5.67
C TYR A 338 7.20 -3.45 4.75
N ARG A 339 7.11 -4.75 4.40
CA ARG A 339 6.02 -5.28 3.55
C ARG A 339 4.63 -5.05 4.15
N ARG A 340 4.50 -5.27 5.46
CA ARG A 340 3.25 -5.08 6.19
C ARG A 340 2.82 -3.61 6.20
N PHE A 341 3.74 -2.69 6.41
CA PHE A 341 3.51 -1.25 6.34
C PHE A 341 3.13 -0.78 4.93
N VAL A 342 3.83 -1.27 3.90
CA VAL A 342 3.47 -1.04 2.50
C VAL A 342 2.06 -1.54 2.19
N SER A 343 1.67 -2.69 2.76
CA SER A 343 0.32 -3.25 2.59
C SER A 343 -0.79 -2.53 3.38
N GLY A 344 -0.45 -1.44 4.09
CA GLY A 344 -1.40 -0.59 4.81
C GLY A 344 -1.61 -0.94 6.28
N GLU A 345 -0.74 -1.76 6.88
CA GLU A 345 -0.83 -2.05 8.32
C GLU A 345 -0.41 -0.83 9.15
N ALA A 346 -1.32 -0.33 9.99
CA ALA A 346 -1.15 0.93 10.72
C ALA A 346 -0.17 0.81 11.91
N GLU A 347 0.01 -0.38 12.48
CA GLU A 347 0.88 -0.62 13.63
C GLU A 347 1.27 -2.09 13.69
N ILE A 348 2.51 -2.36 14.10
CA ILE A 348 2.98 -3.68 14.50
C ILE A 348 3.46 -3.59 15.94
N SER A 349 3.21 -4.62 16.75
CA SER A 349 3.81 -4.69 18.08
C SER A 349 4.43 -6.03 18.36
N SER A 350 5.57 -6.02 19.04
CA SER A 350 6.32 -7.24 19.25
C SER A 350 7.47 -7.08 20.24
N GLU A 351 7.92 -8.20 20.82
CA GLU A 351 9.08 -8.24 21.71
C GLU A 351 10.39 -8.27 20.92
N TRP A 352 11.39 -7.51 21.40
CA TRP A 352 12.72 -7.40 20.83
C TRP A 352 13.79 -7.53 21.89
N ASP A 353 14.89 -8.19 21.52
CA ASP A 353 16.12 -8.24 22.28
C ASP A 353 17.13 -7.29 21.62
N PHE A 354 17.52 -6.24 22.34
CA PHE A 354 18.53 -5.28 21.92
C PHE A 354 19.83 -5.48 22.70
N TYR A 355 20.95 -5.13 22.08
CA TYR A 355 22.29 -5.20 22.69
C TYR A 355 23.04 -3.86 22.61
N PRO A 356 22.46 -2.73 23.09
CA PRO A 356 23.16 -1.45 23.08
C PRO A 356 24.47 -1.55 23.88
N ASN A 357 25.59 -1.26 23.21
CA ASN A 357 26.96 -1.40 23.74
C ASN A 357 27.22 -2.79 24.37
N GLY A 358 26.64 -3.84 23.79
CA GLY A 358 26.80 -5.23 24.24
C GLY A 358 25.97 -5.60 25.48
N ARG A 359 25.15 -4.69 26.03
CA ARG A 359 24.27 -4.99 27.16
C ARG A 359 22.91 -5.45 26.68
N HIS A 360 22.49 -6.64 27.09
CA HIS A 360 21.18 -7.18 26.73
C HIS A 360 20.04 -6.37 27.37
N LYS A 361 19.06 -6.01 26.56
CA LYS A 361 17.80 -5.39 26.96
C LYS A 361 16.65 -6.09 26.24
N LYS A 362 15.71 -6.65 27.00
CA LYS A 362 14.45 -7.19 26.46
C LYS A 362 13.36 -6.13 26.53
N VAL A 363 12.73 -5.83 25.40
CA VAL A 363 11.90 -4.64 25.24
C VAL A 363 10.65 -4.96 24.41
N PHE A 364 9.49 -4.51 24.87
CA PHE A 364 8.28 -4.53 24.05
C PHE A 364 8.29 -3.29 23.14
N CYS A 365 8.10 -3.49 21.85
CA CYS A 365 8.14 -2.41 20.88
C CYS A 365 6.80 -2.25 20.18
N ILE A 366 6.39 -1.00 19.99
CA ILE A 366 5.33 -0.60 19.09
C ILE A 366 6.00 0.08 17.88
N GLN A 367 5.68 -0.41 16.69
CA GLN A 367 6.24 0.03 15.43
C GLN A 367 5.14 0.62 14.54
N ILE A 368 5.32 1.87 14.13
CA ILE A 368 4.32 2.63 13.40
C ILE A 368 4.96 3.16 12.11
N PRO A 369 4.36 2.95 10.92
CA PRO A 369 4.91 3.47 9.68
C PRO A 369 4.78 4.98 9.59
N ARG A 370 5.79 5.60 9.00
CA ARG A 370 5.87 7.00 8.60
C ARG A 370 6.54 7.05 7.23
N VAL A 371 6.47 8.19 6.56
CA VAL A 371 7.12 8.39 5.26
C VAL A 371 7.97 9.64 5.33
N SER A 372 9.22 9.59 4.89
CA SER A 372 10.10 10.75 4.86
C SER A 372 9.58 11.82 3.89
N GLN A 373 10.15 13.02 3.97
CA GLN A 373 9.89 14.07 2.96
C GLN A 373 10.26 13.63 1.53
N GLU A 374 11.14 12.63 1.41
CA GLU A 374 11.57 12.03 0.14
C GLU A 374 10.71 10.82 -0.27
N GLY A 375 9.61 10.53 0.43
CA GLY A 375 8.72 9.40 0.09
C GLY A 375 9.18 8.04 0.61
N ASN A 376 10.21 7.98 1.46
CA ASN A 376 10.76 6.72 1.97
C ASN A 376 10.02 6.23 3.22
N TYR A 377 9.62 4.96 3.29
CA TYR A 377 9.07 4.42 4.54
C TYR A 377 10.11 4.46 5.65
N VAL A 378 9.75 5.06 6.77
CA VAL A 378 10.48 4.99 8.03
C VAL A 378 9.57 4.37 9.08
N MET A 379 10.17 3.67 10.04
CA MET A 379 9.46 3.03 11.13
C MET A 379 9.73 3.81 12.40
N MET A 380 8.69 4.42 12.96
CA MET A 380 8.77 4.94 14.32
C MET A 380 8.67 3.76 15.29
N VAL A 381 9.62 3.69 16.22
CA VAL A 381 9.66 2.67 17.27
C VAL A 381 9.50 3.35 18.61
N HIS A 382 8.50 2.92 19.38
CA HIS A 382 8.38 3.19 20.80
C HIS A 382 8.76 1.93 21.57
N ALA A 383 9.68 2.05 22.52
CA ALA A 383 10.26 0.91 23.21
C ALA A 383 10.02 0.99 24.73
N PHE A 384 9.52 -0.10 25.30
CA PHE A 384 9.07 -0.20 26.68
C PHE A 384 9.84 -1.30 27.40
N GLU A 385 10.79 -0.91 28.27
CA GLU A 385 11.56 -1.85 29.10
C GLU A 385 10.70 -2.38 30.26
N GLY A 386 10.87 -3.64 30.66
CA GLY A 386 10.15 -4.23 31.79
C GLY A 386 8.70 -4.67 31.52
N PHE A 387 8.15 -4.37 30.34
CA PHE A 387 6.84 -4.86 29.91
C PHE A 387 6.97 -6.19 29.14
N HIS A 388 6.25 -7.20 29.62
CA HIS A 388 6.02 -8.46 28.89
C HIS A 388 4.57 -8.47 28.41
N SER A 389 4.31 -8.99 27.21
CA SER A 389 2.96 -9.03 26.66
C SER A 389 2.02 -9.90 27.53
N ARG A 390 1.39 -9.30 28.54
CA ARG A 390 0.20 -9.84 29.19
C ARG A 390 -0.95 -8.93 28.81
N LEU A 391 -1.69 -9.32 27.77
CA LEU A 391 -3.01 -8.78 27.54
C LEU A 391 -3.91 -9.26 28.69
N PRO A 392 -4.59 -8.38 29.43
CA PRO A 392 -5.61 -8.81 30.38
C PRO A 392 -6.71 -9.55 29.62
N HIS A 393 -7.08 -10.71 30.14
CA HIS A 393 -8.26 -11.43 29.68
C HIS A 393 -9.51 -10.59 29.98
N LYS A 394 -10.27 -10.32 28.91
CA LYS A 394 -11.71 -9.99 28.85
C LYS A 394 -12.11 -8.51 28.97
N LYS A 395 -12.62 -8.04 27.81
CA LYS A 395 -13.52 -6.89 27.55
C LYS A 395 -12.83 -5.52 27.69
N HIS A 396 -13.21 -4.55 26.85
CA HIS A 396 -12.76 -3.14 26.86
C HIS A 396 -11.56 -2.69 25.97
N PHE A 397 -11.15 -3.46 24.95
CA PHE A 397 -10.15 -2.95 23.99
C PHE A 397 -10.82 -2.15 22.86
N ASP A 398 -10.43 -0.88 22.68
CA ASP A 398 -10.87 -0.08 21.52
C ASP A 398 -10.04 -0.42 20.28
N SER A 399 -10.68 -0.72 19.16
CA SER A 399 -10.03 -0.97 17.87
C SER A 399 -9.68 0.30 17.08
N THR A 400 -9.95 1.50 17.62
CA THR A 400 -9.53 2.80 17.05
C THR A 400 -8.00 3.03 17.21
N ASN A 401 -7.23 2.12 16.61
CA ASN A 401 -5.77 1.93 16.70
C ASN A 401 -4.92 2.97 15.96
N GLN A 402 -5.43 4.17 15.67
CA GLN A 402 -4.68 5.17 14.90
C GLN A 402 -4.09 6.31 15.75
N PHE A 403 -4.40 6.37 17.05
CA PHE A 403 -3.94 7.44 17.93
C PHE A 403 -2.73 7.00 18.79
N PRO A 404 -1.51 7.49 18.52
CA PRO A 404 -0.27 7.06 19.18
C PRO A 404 -0.05 7.76 20.54
N ALA A 405 -1.10 7.83 21.36
CA ALA A 405 -1.04 8.38 22.70
C ALA A 405 -2.02 7.63 23.62
N PRO A 406 -1.75 7.57 24.93
CA PRO A 406 -2.65 6.95 25.89
C PRO A 406 -4.05 7.55 25.80
N PHE A 407 -5.03 6.69 25.56
CA PHE A 407 -6.41 7.08 25.36
C PHE A 407 -7.34 6.13 26.12
N ILE A 408 -8.28 6.71 26.85
CA ILE A 408 -9.34 6.00 27.55
C ILE A 408 -10.70 6.63 27.24
N ILE A 409 -11.74 5.81 27.24
CA ILE A 409 -13.13 6.25 27.25
C ILE A 409 -13.72 5.83 28.58
N VAL A 410 -14.31 6.80 29.28
CA VAL A 410 -14.93 6.59 30.58
C VAL A 410 -16.39 7.02 30.56
N ASN A 411 -17.25 6.28 31.26
CA ASN A 411 -18.64 6.68 31.43
C ASN A 411 -18.79 7.72 32.55
N GLU A 412 -20.02 8.20 32.74
CA GLU A 412 -20.36 9.16 33.80
C GLU A 412 -19.98 8.71 35.21
N GLN A 413 -19.98 7.40 35.47
CA GLN A 413 -19.64 6.82 36.77
C GLN A 413 -18.12 6.64 36.97
N GLY A 414 -17.30 6.97 35.96
CA GLY A 414 -15.84 6.82 36.01
C GLY A 414 -15.34 5.43 35.66
N ALA A 415 -16.21 4.54 35.20
CA ALA A 415 -15.81 3.23 34.71
C ALA A 415 -15.20 3.36 33.30
N LEU A 416 -14.05 2.72 33.09
CA LEU A 416 -13.40 2.64 31.79
C LEU A 416 -14.20 1.70 30.89
N THR A 417 -14.86 2.28 29.88
CA THR A 417 -15.62 1.52 28.90
C THR A 417 -14.71 1.04 27.77
N ARG A 418 -13.67 1.81 27.45
CA ARG A 418 -12.62 1.43 26.50
C ARG A 418 -11.27 1.99 26.89
N ILE A 419 -10.23 1.28 26.49
CA ILE A 419 -8.83 1.68 26.69
C ILE A 419 -8.02 1.27 25.48
N ASN A 420 -7.11 2.14 25.06
CA ASN A 420 -6.17 1.82 24.00
C ASN A 420 -4.87 1.22 24.56
N LYS A 421 -4.11 0.61 23.66
CA LYS A 421 -2.85 -0.07 23.98
C LYS A 421 -1.80 0.84 24.62
N HIS A 422 -1.72 2.09 24.17
CA HIS A 422 -0.79 3.07 24.72
C HIS A 422 -1.10 3.39 26.17
N ALA A 423 -2.37 3.47 26.55
CA ALA A 423 -2.80 3.67 27.94
C ALA A 423 -2.47 2.48 28.84
N HIS A 424 -2.59 1.25 28.33
CA HIS A 424 -2.11 0.07 29.06
C HIS A 424 -0.60 0.05 29.29
N ILE A 425 0.19 0.49 28.31
CA ILE A 425 1.65 0.36 28.35
C ILE A 425 2.32 1.57 29.02
N GLU A 426 1.88 2.80 28.71
CA GLU A 426 2.54 4.03 29.17
C GLU A 426 2.08 4.47 30.57
N ILE A 427 0.91 4.02 31.03
CA ILE A 427 0.31 4.44 32.32
C ILE A 427 0.06 3.22 33.23
N ASP A 428 0.30 2.01 32.75
CA ASP A 428 0.04 0.75 33.47
C ASP A 428 -1.40 0.66 34.03
N ILE A 429 -2.37 1.02 33.17
CA ILE A 429 -3.78 0.92 33.52
C ILE A 429 -4.17 -0.55 33.45
N GLN A 430 -4.38 -1.15 34.62
CA GLN A 430 -4.87 -2.52 34.83
C GLN A 430 -6.22 -2.54 35.57
N THR A 431 -6.87 -1.38 35.65
CA THR A 431 -8.12 -1.15 36.37
C THR A 431 -9.24 -0.79 35.41
N ASP A 432 -10.46 -1.00 35.85
CA ASP A 432 -11.68 -0.58 35.15
C ASP A 432 -12.21 0.76 35.68
N GLN A 433 -11.48 1.47 36.55
CA GLN A 433 -11.92 2.72 37.18
C GLN A 433 -10.90 3.86 37.06
N ILE A 434 -11.37 5.04 36.62
CA ILE A 434 -10.50 6.20 36.41
C ILE A 434 -9.97 6.79 37.72
N SER A 435 -10.65 6.53 38.83
CA SER A 435 -10.28 7.00 40.17
C SER A 435 -8.96 6.43 40.68
N GLU A 436 -8.46 5.34 40.09
CA GLU A 436 -7.13 4.80 40.42
C GLU A 436 -6.02 5.44 39.55
N ILE A 437 -6.39 6.26 38.56
CA ILE A 437 -5.48 6.96 37.65
C ILE A 437 -5.35 8.43 38.08
N ILE A 438 -6.48 9.07 38.40
CA ILE A 438 -6.58 10.49 38.80
C ILE A 438 -7.50 10.65 40.01
N ALA A 439 -7.37 11.75 40.75
CA ALA A 439 -8.23 11.97 41.91
C ALA A 439 -9.71 12.09 41.52
N PRO A 440 -10.64 11.58 42.35
CA PRO A 440 -12.07 11.72 42.10
C PRO A 440 -12.51 13.18 41.87
N ASP A 441 -11.96 14.12 42.64
CA ASP A 441 -12.28 15.55 42.52
C ASP A 441 -11.81 16.12 41.17
N ASP A 442 -10.62 15.72 40.70
CA ASP A 442 -10.11 16.10 39.38
C ASP A 442 -11.01 15.58 38.27
N PHE A 443 -11.50 14.33 38.38
CA PHE A 443 -12.42 13.78 37.41
C PHE A 443 -13.77 14.53 37.42
N GLN A 444 -14.33 14.87 38.58
CA GLN A 444 -15.56 15.68 38.64
C GLN A 444 -15.38 17.06 38.02
N ASN A 445 -14.22 17.70 38.22
CA ASN A 445 -13.89 18.98 37.60
C ASN A 445 -13.84 18.86 36.07
N ILE A 446 -13.20 17.81 35.55
CA ILE A 446 -13.16 17.52 34.10
C ILE A 446 -14.58 17.32 33.56
N LYS A 447 -15.41 16.50 34.23
CA LYS A 447 -16.78 16.26 33.80
C LYS A 447 -17.59 17.55 33.74
N SER A 448 -17.52 18.37 34.78
CA SER A 448 -18.22 19.65 34.84
C SER A 448 -17.80 20.59 33.70
N ALA A 449 -16.49 20.65 33.42
CA ALA A 449 -15.95 21.52 32.38
C ALA A 449 -16.26 21.04 30.95
N CYS A 450 -16.44 19.72 30.74
CA CYS A 450 -16.82 19.16 29.44
C CYS A 450 -18.33 19.31 29.13
N ARG A 451 -19.18 19.66 30.11
CA ARG A 451 -20.62 19.84 29.89
C ARG A 451 -20.85 20.94 28.84
N GLY A 452 -21.67 20.63 27.84
CA GLY A 452 -21.88 21.50 26.67
C GLY A 452 -21.06 21.13 25.43
N GLY A 453 -20.26 20.06 25.49
CA GLY A 453 -19.47 19.58 24.34
C GLY A 453 -18.14 20.31 24.15
N HIS A 454 -17.70 21.05 25.17
CA HIS A 454 -16.43 21.76 25.14
C HIS A 454 -15.26 20.80 25.36
N LEU A 455 -14.19 21.04 24.61
CA LEU A 455 -12.91 20.40 24.82
C LEU A 455 -12.21 20.99 26.05
N VAL A 456 -11.81 20.13 26.97
CA VAL A 456 -11.11 20.52 28.19
C VAL A 456 -9.66 20.09 28.12
N GLN A 457 -8.76 20.97 28.57
CA GLN A 457 -7.34 20.70 28.71
C GLN A 457 -6.91 21.05 30.14
N THR A 458 -6.27 20.12 30.85
CA THR A 458 -5.86 20.32 32.24
C THR A 458 -4.66 19.45 32.61
N PHE A 459 -4.08 19.70 33.78
CA PHE A 459 -3.00 18.91 34.36
C PHE A 459 -3.48 18.31 35.68
N VAL A 460 -3.26 17.03 35.89
CA VAL A 460 -3.64 16.32 37.12
C VAL A 460 -2.49 15.44 37.60
N LYS A 461 -2.45 15.13 38.89
CA LYS A 461 -1.44 14.24 39.44
C LYS A 461 -1.74 12.79 39.03
N ASN A 462 -0.74 12.07 38.53
CA ASN A 462 -0.85 10.63 38.30
C ASN A 462 -0.88 9.90 39.65
N GLN A 463 -1.92 9.13 39.94
CA GLN A 463 -2.01 8.36 41.19
C GLN A 463 -1.21 7.05 41.16
N LYS A 464 -0.82 6.56 39.98
CA LYS A 464 -0.14 5.27 39.82
C LYS A 464 1.39 5.33 39.80
N SER A 465 1.99 6.50 39.56
CA SER A 465 3.45 6.60 39.43
C SER A 465 4.12 6.88 40.79
N ASP A 466 5.20 6.14 41.08
CA ASP A 466 6.10 6.42 42.20
C ASP A 466 6.96 7.69 41.96
N CYS A 467 7.07 8.14 40.70
CA CYS A 467 7.57 9.46 40.35
C CYS A 467 6.40 10.45 40.37
N GLN A 468 6.63 11.71 40.78
CA GLN A 468 5.59 12.74 40.88
C GLN A 468 5.09 13.23 39.49
N ASP A 469 4.77 12.31 38.60
CA ASP A 469 4.40 12.62 37.23
C ASP A 469 3.04 13.30 37.17
N VAL A 470 2.99 14.37 36.38
CA VAL A 470 1.75 15.08 36.05
C VAL A 470 1.22 14.52 34.74
N LEU A 471 -0.07 14.20 34.70
CA LEU A 471 -0.80 13.86 33.48
C LEU A 471 -1.37 15.15 32.89
N TYR A 472 -0.98 15.48 31.67
CA TYR A 472 -1.76 16.38 30.85
C TYR A 472 -2.95 15.63 30.26
N ILE A 473 -4.13 16.17 30.50
CA ILE A 473 -5.41 15.59 30.11
C ILE A 473 -6.06 16.46 29.06
N ARG A 474 -6.47 15.84 27.96
CA ARG A 474 -7.42 16.42 26.99
C ARG A 474 -8.68 15.58 26.99
N ALA A 475 -9.81 16.18 27.37
CA ALA A 475 -11.08 15.49 27.56
C ALA A 475 -12.19 16.12 26.72
N LEU A 476 -13.06 15.29 26.15
CA LEU A 476 -14.27 15.73 25.43
C LEU A 476 -15.44 14.83 25.79
N MET A 477 -16.61 15.42 26.05
CA MET A 477 -17.86 14.67 26.23
C MET A 477 -18.51 14.41 24.87
N VAL A 478 -18.84 13.15 24.60
CA VAL A 478 -19.40 12.68 23.33
C VAL A 478 -20.64 11.80 23.60
N PRO A 479 -21.71 11.85 22.79
CA PRO A 479 -22.82 10.90 22.89
C PRO A 479 -22.34 9.45 22.72
N ASP A 480 -22.76 8.53 23.58
CA ASP A 480 -22.47 7.11 23.41
C ASP A 480 -23.33 6.53 22.28
N GLN A 481 -22.70 6.10 21.19
CA GLN A 481 -23.39 5.56 20.03
C GLN A 481 -24.02 4.18 20.27
N ASN A 482 -23.73 3.52 21.40
CA ASN A 482 -24.22 2.17 21.71
C ASN A 482 -25.35 2.13 22.75
N THR A 483 -25.69 3.26 23.39
CA THR A 483 -26.77 3.34 24.38
C THR A 483 -27.63 4.58 24.15
N SER A 484 -28.94 4.46 24.34
CA SER A 484 -29.89 5.52 24.01
C SER A 484 -29.95 6.68 25.01
N GLU A 485 -29.14 6.68 26.08
CA GLU A 485 -29.27 7.64 27.20
C GLU A 485 -27.96 8.09 27.88
N GLN A 486 -26.74 7.75 27.40
CA GLN A 486 -25.50 8.12 28.11
C GLN A 486 -24.46 8.86 27.26
N CYS A 487 -23.71 9.77 27.90
CA CYS A 487 -22.51 10.39 27.35
C CYS A 487 -21.27 9.69 27.88
N VAL A 488 -20.19 9.70 27.09
CA VAL A 488 -18.87 9.20 27.47
C VAL A 488 -17.82 10.31 27.35
N TYR A 489 -16.73 10.17 28.09
CA TYR A 489 -15.62 11.10 28.06
C TYR A 489 -14.43 10.46 27.36
N HIS A 490 -14.03 11.06 26.24
CA HIS A 490 -12.84 10.71 25.48
C HIS A 490 -11.65 11.43 26.10
N ILE A 491 -10.73 10.70 26.73
CA ILE A 491 -9.64 11.27 27.52
C ILE A 491 -8.30 10.81 26.96
N VAL A 492 -7.49 11.76 26.50
CA VAL A 492 -6.08 11.55 26.17
C VAL A 492 -5.25 11.89 27.39
N LEU A 493 -4.37 10.98 27.79
CA LEU A 493 -3.47 11.12 28.92
C LEU A 493 -2.03 11.25 28.41
N VAL A 494 -1.32 12.31 28.78
CA VAL A 494 0.09 12.51 28.40
C VAL A 494 0.92 12.63 29.68
N PRO A 495 1.76 11.62 30.00
CA PRO A 495 2.71 11.73 31.10
C PRO A 495 3.76 12.82 30.83
N ILE A 496 3.97 13.72 31.79
CA ILE A 496 4.95 14.80 31.71
C ILE A 496 5.91 14.70 32.89
N SER A 497 7.21 14.81 32.62
CA SER A 497 8.26 14.83 33.64
C SER A 497 8.33 16.18 34.39
N ASP A 498 8.74 16.15 35.65
CA ASP A 498 8.90 17.30 36.58
C ASP A 498 9.53 18.59 36.01
N LEU A 499 10.37 18.50 34.97
CA LEU A 499 11.03 19.65 34.33
C LEU A 499 10.09 20.72 33.75
N LEU A 500 8.81 20.41 33.53
CA LEU A 500 7.79 21.35 33.03
C LEU A 500 6.71 21.72 34.07
N ALA A 501 6.75 21.15 35.27
CA ALA A 501 5.73 21.35 36.31
C ALA A 501 5.71 22.77 36.91
N ASN A 502 6.70 23.62 36.61
CA ASN A 502 6.81 24.96 37.16
C ASN A 502 6.02 26.04 36.41
N GLU A 503 5.31 25.70 35.32
CA GLU A 503 4.41 26.60 34.62
C GLU A 503 3.10 25.87 34.27
N ILE A 504 2.29 25.53 35.27
CA ILE A 504 0.94 24.98 35.05
C ILE A 504 -0.03 26.14 34.82
N PRO A 505 -0.58 26.35 33.61
CA PRO A 505 -1.62 27.35 33.39
C PRO A 505 -2.93 26.86 34.03
N ALA A 506 -3.69 27.77 34.63
CA ALA A 506 -5.04 27.47 35.12
C ALA A 506 -5.95 26.95 33.99
N LEU A 507 -6.88 26.05 34.33
CA LEU A 507 -7.96 25.55 33.47
C LEU A 507 -8.55 26.69 32.62
N LYS A 508 -8.39 26.61 31.30
CA LYS A 508 -9.08 27.51 30.37
C LYS A 508 -9.90 26.69 29.37
N PRO A 509 -11.21 26.98 29.21
CA PRO A 509 -11.95 26.47 28.07
C PRO A 509 -11.30 26.98 26.78
N VAL A 510 -11.17 26.11 25.79
CA VAL A 510 -10.67 26.46 24.46
C VAL A 510 -11.85 26.43 23.51
N ASP A 511 -12.14 27.55 22.84
CA ASP A 511 -13.15 27.57 21.77
C ASP A 511 -12.60 26.85 20.52
N ASN A 512 -13.32 25.79 20.13
CA ASN A 512 -13.17 24.89 18.98
C ASN A 512 -11.82 24.20 18.74
#